data_AF-A0A1V6EDZ2-F1
#
_entry.id   AF-A0A1V6EDZ2-F1
#
_cell.length_a   1.000
_cell.length_b   1.000
_cell.length_c   1.000
_cell.angle_alpha   90.00
_cell.angle_beta   90.00
_cell.angle_gamma   90.00
#
_symmetry.space_group_name_H-M   'P 1'
#
loop_
_entity.id
_entity.type
_entity.pdbx_description
1 polymer ?
#
loop_
_entity_poly.entity_id
_entity_poly.type
_entity_poly.pdbx_seq_one_letter_code
_entity_poly.pdbx_strand_id
1 'polypeptide(L)'
;MPIQRFGSTLVSKGSFDAYMDLLKGSFQPQNLAGVMCRSLVSVDWQGWLYDCDFNQQLGLPLGTSGVRRHLRELLRTDLQAQPIRVSGHCYGCTAGQGSSCGGALAH
;
A
#
# COMPACT_ATOMS: atom_id res chain seq x y z
N MET A 1 4.02 -0.89 -8.47
CA MET A 1 3.71 0.19 -7.51
C MET A 1 4.73 1.31 -7.63
N PRO A 2 4.32 2.60 -7.59
CA PRO A 2 5.19 3.79 -7.75
C PRO A 2 6.08 4.05 -6.52
N ILE A 3 6.84 3.05 -6.08
CA ILE A 3 7.70 3.13 -4.90
C ILE A 3 9.12 2.65 -5.24
N GLN A 4 10.08 2.99 -4.37
CA GLN A 4 11.47 2.54 -4.43
C GLN A 4 12.04 2.61 -5.87
N ARG A 5 12.58 1.50 -6.40
CA ARG A 5 13.25 1.47 -7.71
C ARG A 5 12.37 2.00 -8.86
N PHE A 6 11.10 1.59 -8.91
CA PHE A 6 10.21 2.05 -9.98
C PHE A 6 9.83 3.52 -9.80
N GLY A 7 9.53 3.94 -8.57
CA GLY A 7 9.31 5.36 -8.25
C GLY A 7 10.50 6.24 -8.64
N SER A 8 11.72 5.83 -8.30
CA SER A 8 12.95 6.54 -8.69
C SER A 8 13.13 6.63 -10.21
N THR A 9 12.78 5.58 -10.94
CA THR A 9 12.80 5.58 -12.42
C THR A 9 11.79 6.57 -13.02
N LEU A 10 10.60 6.67 -12.43
CA LEU A 10 9.59 7.65 -12.87
C LEU A 10 10.06 9.09 -12.58
N VAL A 11 10.67 9.32 -11.42
CA VAL A 11 11.22 10.63 -11.05
C VAL A 11 12.35 11.03 -12.00
N SER A 12 13.30 10.13 -12.28
CA SER A 12 14.43 10.43 -13.19
C SER A 12 14.00 10.70 -14.63
N LYS A 13 12.85 10.16 -15.05
CA LYS A 13 12.22 10.41 -16.34
C LYS A 13 11.25 11.60 -16.35
N GLY A 14 11.05 12.28 -15.22
CA GLY A 14 10.09 13.38 -15.08
C GLY A 14 8.63 12.95 -15.26
N SER A 15 8.31 11.66 -15.10
CA SER A 15 6.98 11.10 -15.36
C SER A 15 6.22 10.67 -14.09
N PHE A 16 6.79 10.94 -12.91
CA PHE A 16 6.20 10.54 -11.63
C PHE A 16 4.82 11.14 -11.40
N ASP A 17 4.66 12.46 -11.56
CA ASP A 17 3.39 13.13 -11.28
C ASP A 17 2.29 12.68 -12.25
N ALA A 18 2.61 12.60 -13.56
CA ALA A 18 1.68 12.08 -14.57
C ALA A 18 1.24 10.64 -14.27
N TYR A 19 2.15 9.79 -13.81
CA TYR A 19 1.83 8.42 -13.40
C TYR A 19 0.94 8.40 -12.16
N MET A 20 1.20 9.25 -11.18
CA MET A 20 0.37 9.38 -9.99
C MET A 20 -1.04 9.87 -10.32
N ASP A 21 -1.18 10.80 -11.26
CA ASP A 21 -2.49 11.29 -11.70
C ASP A 21 -3.27 10.24 -12.49
N LEU A 22 -2.59 9.44 -13.32
CA LEU A 22 -3.19 8.26 -13.95
C LEU A 22 -3.77 7.29 -12.90
N LEU A 23 -3.01 6.98 -11.85
CA LEU A 23 -3.47 6.08 -10.79
C LEU A 23 -4.68 6.64 -10.03
N LYS A 24 -4.67 7.95 -9.72
CA LYS A 24 -5.81 8.64 -9.09
C LYS A 24 -7.04 8.62 -10.00
N GLY A 25 -6.87 8.94 -11.28
CA GLY A 25 -7.95 8.93 -12.28
C GLY A 25 -8.49 7.53 -12.55
N SER A 26 -7.69 6.49 -12.29
CA SER A 26 -8.07 5.09 -12.46
C SER A 26 -8.67 4.47 -11.19
N PHE A 27 -8.87 5.25 -10.12
CA PHE A 27 -9.44 4.77 -8.86
C PHE A 27 -10.82 4.14 -9.06
N GLN A 28 -10.99 2.91 -8.56
CA GLN A 28 -12.24 2.19 -8.59
C GLN A 28 -12.70 1.83 -7.17
N PRO A 29 -13.77 2.46 -6.63
CA PRO A 29 -14.25 2.19 -5.27
C PRO A 29 -14.54 0.72 -5.00
N GLN A 30 -15.04 -0.03 -5.99
CA GLN A 30 -15.31 -1.46 -5.89
C GLN A 30 -14.06 -2.29 -5.54
N ASN A 31 -12.86 -1.82 -5.90
CA ASN A 31 -11.62 -2.52 -5.61
C ASN A 31 -11.23 -2.43 -4.12
N LEU A 32 -11.79 -1.46 -3.37
CA LEU A 32 -11.52 -1.32 -1.93
C LEU A 32 -11.87 -2.58 -1.15
N ALA A 33 -12.91 -3.31 -1.53
CA ALA A 33 -13.30 -4.54 -0.83
C ALA A 33 -12.22 -5.64 -0.96
N GLY A 34 -11.43 -5.62 -2.04
CA GLY A 34 -10.42 -6.63 -2.36
C GLY A 34 -8.98 -6.25 -2.01
N VAL A 35 -8.72 -5.05 -1.48
CA VAL A 35 -7.34 -4.68 -1.12
C VAL A 35 -6.84 -5.51 0.06
N MET A 36 -5.62 -6.04 -0.08
CA MET A 36 -5.06 -6.98 0.90
C MET A 36 -4.92 -6.40 2.32
N CYS A 37 -4.73 -5.08 2.46
CA CYS A 37 -4.54 -4.42 3.76
C CYS A 37 -5.76 -4.54 4.69
N ARG A 38 -6.92 -5.01 4.17
CA ARG A 38 -8.13 -5.22 4.96
C ARG A 38 -8.17 -6.57 5.68
N SER A 39 -7.41 -7.55 5.19
CA SER A 39 -7.46 -8.94 5.69
C SER A 39 -6.08 -9.48 6.08
N LEU A 40 -5.01 -8.83 5.63
CA LEU A 40 -3.63 -9.22 5.90
C LEU A 40 -2.88 -8.09 6.62
N VAL A 41 -1.89 -8.48 7.41
CA VAL A 41 -0.92 -7.59 8.03
C VAL A 41 0.47 -8.02 7.60
N SER A 42 1.36 -7.07 7.31
CA SER A 42 2.75 -7.36 7.03
C SER A 42 3.58 -7.26 8.30
N VAL A 43 4.53 -8.18 8.45
CA VAL A 43 5.43 -8.25 9.61
C VAL A 43 6.86 -8.29 9.11
N ASP A 44 7.72 -7.40 9.59
CA ASP A 44 9.15 -7.48 9.26
C ASP A 44 9.89 -8.54 10.10
N TRP A 45 11.16 -8.76 9.76
CA TRP A 45 12.01 -9.77 10.41
C TRP A 45 12.29 -9.48 11.90
N GLN A 46 12.07 -8.24 12.36
CA GLN A 46 12.19 -7.85 13.76
C GLN A 46 10.84 -7.96 14.50
N GLY A 47 9.75 -8.27 13.79
CA GLY A 47 8.42 -8.38 14.34
C GLY A 47 7.63 -7.07 14.34
N TRP A 48 8.06 -6.01 13.66
CA TRP A 48 7.25 -4.79 13.55
C TRP A 48 6.15 -4.94 12.50
N LEU A 49 5.02 -4.29 12.77
CA LEU A 49 3.79 -4.42 11.98
C LEU A 49 3.59 -3.25 11.01
N TYR A 50 3.03 -3.58 9.84
CA TYR A 50 2.67 -2.65 8.76
C TYR A 50 1.36 -3.11 8.13
N ASP A 51 0.52 -2.20 7.63
CA ASP A 51 -0.77 -2.59 7.01
C ASP A 51 -0.60 -3.40 5.71
N CYS A 52 0.55 -3.28 5.03
CA CYS A 52 0.92 -4.09 3.87
C CYS A 52 2.43 -4.09 3.62
N ASP A 53 2.87 -4.93 2.69
CA ASP A 53 4.25 -5.02 2.25
C ASP A 53 4.77 -3.70 1.65
N PHE A 54 3.95 -2.97 0.90
CA PHE A 54 4.33 -1.65 0.37
C PHE A 54 4.51 -0.60 1.48
N ASN A 55 3.67 -0.64 2.52
CA ASN A 55 3.88 0.18 3.72
C ASN A 55 5.19 -0.20 4.42
N GLN A 56 5.52 -1.49 4.50
CA GLN A 56 6.82 -1.95 5.02
C GLN A 56 8.00 -1.44 4.20
N GLN A 57 7.92 -1.52 2.86
CA GLN A 57 8.97 -0.99 1.98
C GLN A 57 9.14 0.53 2.07
N LEU A 58 8.12 1.25 2.55
CA LEU A 58 8.15 2.70 2.77
C LEU A 58 8.41 3.08 4.24
N GLY A 59 8.55 2.12 5.14
CA GLY A 59 8.71 2.38 6.58
C GLY A 59 7.48 3.00 7.24
N LEU A 60 6.28 2.77 6.69
CA LEU A 60 5.02 3.31 7.19
C LEU A 60 4.39 2.36 8.22
N PRO A 61 4.49 2.63 9.54
CA PRO A 61 4.03 1.70 10.56
C PRO A 61 2.52 1.45 10.48
N LEU A 62 2.10 0.30 11.02
CA LEU A 62 0.69 -0.08 11.13
C LEU A 62 -0.18 1.04 11.69
N GLY A 63 -1.24 1.39 10.96
CA GLY A 63 -2.25 2.34 11.39
C GLY A 63 -1.82 3.80 11.37
N THR A 64 -2.70 4.68 11.87
CA THR A 64 -2.56 6.14 11.71
C THR A 64 -1.96 6.86 12.93
N SER A 65 -1.75 6.17 14.04
CA SER A 65 -1.24 6.76 15.29
C SER A 65 0.22 7.20 15.24
N GLY A 66 1.00 6.66 14.28
CA GLY A 66 2.45 6.87 14.19
C GLY A 66 3.26 6.06 15.22
N VAL A 67 2.61 5.33 16.12
CA VAL A 67 3.26 4.46 17.08
C VAL A 67 3.57 3.12 16.42
N ARG A 68 4.84 2.70 16.45
CA ARG A 68 5.23 1.37 15.95
C ARG A 68 4.66 0.29 16.86
N ARG A 69 4.01 -0.70 16.25
CA ARG A 69 3.46 -1.86 16.94
C ARG A 69 4.24 -3.11 16.61
N HIS A 70 4.46 -3.96 17.60
CA HIS A 70 5.16 -5.22 17.43
C HIS A 70 4.16 -6.39 17.45
N LEU A 71 4.42 -7.44 16.67
CA LEU A 71 3.65 -8.69 16.58
C LEU A 71 3.17 -9.25 17.93
N ARG A 72 3.99 -9.14 19.00
CA ARG A 72 3.63 -9.59 20.34
C ARG A 72 2.37 -8.91 20.91
N GLU A 73 2.05 -7.70 20.46
CA GLU A 73 0.85 -6.98 20.88
C GLU A 73 -0.44 -7.59 20.32
N LEU A 74 -0.36 -8.31 19.19
CA LEU A 74 -1.51 -8.98 18.59
C LEU A 74 -2.02 -10.16 19.42
N LEU A 75 -1.23 -10.61 20.40
CA LEU A 75 -1.67 -11.59 21.41
C LEU A 75 -2.69 -11.00 22.40
N ARG A 76 -2.81 -9.68 22.47
CA ARG A 76 -3.63 -8.96 23.46
C ARG A 76 -4.61 -7.97 22.83
N THR A 77 -4.42 -7.65 21.55
CA THR A 77 -5.14 -6.56 20.88
C THR A 77 -5.58 -7.02 19.50
N ASP A 78 -6.83 -6.77 19.17
CA ASP A 78 -7.36 -6.99 17.82
C ASP A 78 -7.07 -5.77 16.91
N LEU A 79 -6.85 -6.04 15.62
CA LEU A 79 -6.72 -5.05 14.56
C LEU A 79 -8.04 -4.79 13.82
N GLN A 80 -9.10 -5.56 14.12
CA GLN A 80 -10.41 -5.35 13.52
C GLN A 80 -10.89 -3.91 13.68
N ALA A 81 -11.45 -3.38 12.60
CA ALA A 81 -11.97 -2.01 12.49
C ALA A 81 -10.95 -0.89 12.82
N GLN A 82 -9.64 -1.18 12.81
CA GLN A 82 -8.61 -0.14 12.94
C GLN A 82 -8.38 0.60 11.61
N PRO A 83 -8.07 1.91 11.66
CA PRO A 83 -7.70 2.66 10.46
C PRO A 83 -6.44 2.11 9.80
N ILE A 84 -6.45 1.98 8.47
CA ILE A 84 -5.32 1.56 7.65
C ILE A 84 -4.49 2.78 7.24
N ARG A 85 -3.16 2.71 7.37
CA ARG A 85 -2.27 3.77 6.87
C ARG A 85 -2.26 3.79 5.35
N VAL A 86 -2.73 4.89 4.75
CA VAL A 86 -2.73 5.10 3.29
C VAL A 86 -1.67 6.12 2.86
N SER A 87 -1.17 5.96 1.63
CA SER A 87 -0.24 6.88 0.96
C SER A 87 -0.43 6.81 -0.55
N GLY A 88 0.33 7.59 -1.33
CA GLY A 88 0.16 7.68 -2.79
C GLY A 88 0.16 6.33 -3.50
N HIS A 89 1.02 5.39 -3.07
CA HIS A 89 1.06 4.06 -3.67
C HIS A 89 -0.28 3.32 -3.57
N CYS A 90 -1.13 3.58 -2.57
CA CYS A 90 -2.41 2.91 -2.41
C CYS A 90 -3.35 3.08 -3.62
N TYR A 91 -3.22 4.18 -4.37
CA TYR A 91 -3.94 4.34 -5.63
C TYR A 91 -3.61 3.24 -6.64
N GLY A 92 -2.40 2.66 -6.60
CA GLY A 92 -2.05 1.49 -7.42
C GLY A 92 -2.80 0.22 -7.02
N CYS A 93 -3.13 0.04 -5.74
CA CYS A 93 -3.91 -1.11 -5.26
C CYS A 93 -5.41 -0.96 -5.56
N THR A 94 -5.90 0.27 -5.67
CA THR A 94 -7.31 0.58 -5.92
C THR A 94 -7.61 0.95 -7.37
N ALA A 95 -6.58 1.14 -8.20
CA ALA A 95 -6.74 1.42 -9.62
C ALA A 95 -7.38 0.22 -10.34
N GLY A 96 -8.09 0.49 -11.44
CA GLY A 96 -8.67 -0.53 -12.32
C GLY A 96 -7.67 -1.61 -12.77
N GLN A 97 -8.19 -2.80 -13.05
CA GLN A 97 -7.49 -4.07 -13.33
C GLN A 97 -6.79 -4.76 -12.14
N GLY A 98 -6.72 -4.16 -10.94
CA GLY A 98 -6.08 -4.75 -9.76
C GLY A 98 -4.55 -4.90 -9.91
N SER A 99 -3.77 -4.54 -8.90
CA SER A 99 -2.31 -4.70 -8.95
C SER A 99 -1.89 -6.17 -8.77
N SER A 100 -2.27 -7.03 -9.72
CA SER A 100 -1.51 -8.24 -10.00
C SER A 100 -0.31 -7.83 -10.85
N CYS A 101 0.86 -8.38 -10.55
CA CYS A 101 2.14 -8.13 -11.21
C CYS A 101 2.20 -8.44 -12.72
N GLY A 102 1.07 -8.63 -13.40
CA GLY A 102 0.97 -8.97 -14.83
C GLY A 102 0.30 -7.87 -15.64
N GLY A 103 0.89 -6.67 -15.65
CA GLY A 103 0.36 -5.47 -16.31
C GLY A 103 -0.50 -5.76 -17.54
N ALA A 104 -1.77 -5.40 -17.45
CA ALA A 104 -2.68 -5.34 -18.59
C ALA A 104 -3.23 -3.90 -18.69
N LEU A 105 -2.33 -2.98 -19.05
CA LEU A 105 -2.73 -1.82 -19.84
C LEU A 105 -2.91 -2.35 -21.27
N ALA A 106 -4.03 -3.02 -21.51
CA ALA A 106 -4.49 -3.30 -22.86
C ALA A 106 -5.41 -2.16 -23.29
N HIS A 107 -5.11 -1.64 -24.48
CA HIS A 107 -5.85 -0.65 -25.22
C HIS A 107 -7.34 -0.98 -25.38
#